data_AF-A0A9W9MQ88-F1
#
_entry.id   AF-A0A9W9MQ88-F1
#
_cell.length_a   1.000
_cell.length_b   1.000
_cell.length_c   1.000
_cell.angle_alpha   90.00
_cell.angle_beta   90.00
_cell.angle_gamma   90.00
#
_symmetry.space_group_name_H-M   'P 1'
#
loop_
_entity.id
_entity.type
_entity.pdbx_description
1 polymer ?
#
loop_
_entity_poly.entity_id
_entity_poly.type
_entity_poly.pdbx_seq_one_letter_code
_entity_poly.pdbx_strand_id
1 'polypeptide(L)'
;MVTEFGAYLPSALNRATELVYSFKNANATIYKQLIKIWENGCNSLAGIGGLKVQYLVQPQPVTNGTNSLGQPAGETNNVIGPSHADDSEALAGLQNIVDQHVALLQKAKLYLPFKYLNYADVSQDPFSSYGKRNKAHLEAVSERYDPRKVFQNGVPGGFKLFA
;
A
#
# COMPACT_ATOMS: atom_id res chain seq x y z
N MET A 1 -16.30 16.15 19.97
CA MET A 1 -14.95 16.68 19.67
C MET A 1 -13.98 15.60 20.13
N VAL A 2 -13.09 15.09 19.26
CA VAL A 2 -12.12 14.05 19.66
C VAL A 2 -10.95 14.75 20.34
N THR A 3 -10.86 14.65 21.67
CA THR A 3 -9.87 15.39 22.48
C THR A 3 -8.57 14.63 22.71
N GLU A 4 -8.52 13.35 22.35
CA GLU A 4 -7.39 12.45 22.63
C GLU A 4 -6.80 11.79 21.37
N PHE A 5 -7.15 12.29 20.17
CA PHE A 5 -6.59 11.74 18.94
C PHE A 5 -5.07 11.90 18.94
N GLY A 6 -4.34 10.78 18.89
CA GLY A 6 -2.88 10.75 18.92
C GLY A 6 -2.25 10.65 20.31
N ALA A 7 -3.01 10.72 21.41
CA ALA A 7 -2.45 10.60 22.77
C ALA A 7 -1.77 9.24 23.03
N TYR A 8 -2.17 8.21 22.29
CA TYR A 8 -1.65 6.85 22.38
C TYR A 8 -0.68 6.48 21.25
N LEU A 9 -0.42 7.40 20.31
CA LEU A 9 0.58 7.22 19.28
C LEU A 9 1.90 7.83 19.79
N PRO A 10 3.00 7.07 19.80
CA PRO A 10 4.29 7.64 20.17
C PRO A 10 4.65 8.79 19.22
N SER A 11 5.27 9.85 19.75
CA SER A 11 5.68 11.03 18.97
C SER A 11 6.80 10.72 17.95
N ALA A 12 7.45 9.56 18.08
CA ALA A 12 8.40 9.03 17.13
C ALA A 12 8.34 7.49 17.16
N LEU A 13 8.53 6.86 15.99
CA LEU A 13 8.75 5.42 15.86
C LEU A 13 10.20 5.22 15.41
N ASN A 14 10.89 4.23 15.98
CA ASN A 14 12.27 3.92 15.58
C ASN A 14 12.32 3.43 14.13
N ARG A 15 11.30 2.68 13.70
CA ARG A 15 11.08 2.20 12.34
C ARG A 15 9.58 2.04 12.08
N ALA A 16 9.19 2.13 10.81
CA ALA A 16 7.84 1.87 10.34
C ALA A 16 7.91 1.20 8.96
N THR A 17 7.07 0.19 8.76
CA THR A 17 6.90 -0.49 7.47
C THR A 17 5.49 -0.22 6.96
N GLU A 18 5.27 -0.23 5.64
CA GLU A 18 3.96 -0.01 5.02
C GLU A 18 3.68 -0.99 3.89
N LEU A 19 2.74 -1.92 4.07
CA LEU A 19 2.31 -2.81 3.00
C LEU A 19 1.00 -2.32 2.40
N VAL A 20 1.02 -1.95 1.11
CA VAL A 20 -0.19 -1.46 0.41
C VAL A 20 -0.80 -2.50 -0.52
N TYR A 21 -2.14 -2.54 -0.54
CA TYR A 21 -2.94 -3.18 -1.58
C TYR A 21 -4.14 -2.30 -1.96
N SER A 22 -4.72 -2.55 -3.13
CA SER A 22 -5.88 -1.82 -3.63
C SER A 22 -7.02 -2.74 -4.02
N PHE A 23 -8.25 -2.25 -3.92
CA PHE A 23 -9.44 -3.02 -4.27
C PHE A 23 -10.63 -2.13 -4.63
N LYS A 24 -11.63 -2.72 -5.28
CA LYS A 24 -12.93 -2.10 -5.52
C LYS A 24 -13.77 -2.10 -4.23
N ASN A 25 -14.48 -1.01 -3.99
CA ASN A 25 -15.28 -0.74 -2.80
C ASN A 25 -16.27 -1.88 -2.61
N ALA A 26 -16.16 -2.51 -1.44
CA ALA A 26 -16.84 -3.75 -1.16
C ALA A 26 -18.15 -3.49 -0.40
N ASN A 27 -18.97 -4.53 -0.26
CA ASN A 27 -20.10 -4.48 0.65
C ASN A 27 -19.65 -4.63 2.11
N ALA A 28 -20.56 -4.36 3.05
CA ALA A 28 -20.28 -4.43 4.49
C ALA A 28 -19.79 -5.82 4.95
N THR A 29 -20.20 -6.91 4.28
CA THR A 29 -19.75 -8.26 4.62
C THR A 29 -18.26 -8.45 4.36
N ILE A 30 -17.76 -7.98 3.21
CA ILE A 30 -16.32 -8.05 2.89
C ILE A 30 -15.52 -7.17 3.86
N TYR A 31 -15.97 -5.94 4.13
CA TYR A 31 -15.30 -5.08 5.12
C TYR A 31 -15.23 -5.73 6.51
N LYS A 32 -16.32 -6.35 6.98
CA LYS A 32 -16.33 -7.08 8.24
C LYS A 32 -15.31 -8.23 8.26
N GLN A 33 -15.15 -8.94 7.13
CA GLN A 33 -14.18 -10.02 7.01
C GLN A 33 -12.74 -9.48 6.99
N LEU A 34 -12.46 -8.38 6.28
CA LEU A 34 -11.15 -7.72 6.31
C LEU A 34 -10.76 -7.30 7.73
N ILE A 35 -11.70 -6.66 8.46
CA ILE A 35 -11.48 -6.26 9.85
C ILE A 35 -11.22 -7.48 10.73
N LYS A 36 -11.98 -8.58 10.55
CA LYS A 36 -11.75 -9.81 11.33
C LYS A 36 -10.40 -10.46 11.06
N ILE A 37 -9.94 -10.48 9.81
CA ILE A 37 -8.60 -10.96 9.46
C ILE A 37 -7.54 -10.09 10.16
N TRP A 38 -7.70 -8.77 10.12
CA TRP A 38 -6.79 -7.85 10.79
C TRP A 38 -6.78 -8.03 12.31
N GLU A 39 -7.95 -8.09 12.97
CA GLU A 39 -8.07 -8.35 14.41
C GLU A 39 -7.38 -9.65 14.81
N ASN A 40 -7.61 -10.73 14.07
CA ASN A 40 -6.99 -12.03 14.34
C ASN A 40 -5.47 -11.98 14.17
N GLY A 41 -4.99 -11.30 13.14
CA GLY A 41 -3.56 -11.08 12.92
C GLY A 41 -2.93 -10.27 14.06
N CYS A 42 -3.54 -9.14 14.45
CA CYS A 42 -3.10 -8.34 15.59
C CYS A 42 -3.04 -9.17 16.88
N ASN A 43 -4.03 -10.03 17.14
CA ASN A 43 -4.01 -10.92 18.29
C ASN A 43 -2.83 -11.90 18.27
N SER A 44 -2.46 -12.41 17.10
CA SER A 44 -1.27 -13.27 16.96
C SER A 44 0.05 -12.55 17.22
N LEU A 45 0.06 -11.22 17.12
CA LEU A 45 1.23 -10.36 17.33
C LEU A 45 1.25 -9.67 18.70
N ALA A 46 0.26 -9.95 19.56
CA ALA A 46 0.10 -9.28 20.85
C ALA A 46 1.28 -9.51 21.83
N GLY A 47 2.09 -10.55 21.60
CA GLY A 47 3.29 -10.82 22.40
C GLY A 47 4.48 -9.90 22.07
N ILE A 48 4.43 -9.15 20.98
CA ILE A 48 5.52 -8.29 20.53
C ILE A 48 5.40 -6.94 21.26
N GLY A 49 6.26 -6.74 22.27
CA GLY A 49 6.28 -5.52 23.08
C GLY A 49 6.53 -4.27 22.26
N GLY A 50 5.71 -3.22 22.45
CA GLY A 50 5.88 -1.94 21.75
C GLY A 50 5.28 -1.89 20.34
N LEU A 51 4.91 -3.03 19.76
CA LEU A 51 4.34 -3.09 18.42
C LEU A 51 2.99 -2.33 18.34
N LYS A 52 2.85 -1.54 17.27
CA LYS A 52 1.60 -0.90 16.88
C LYS A 52 1.29 -1.29 15.45
N VAL A 53 0.18 -1.99 15.25
CA VAL A 53 -0.33 -2.33 13.92
C VAL A 53 -1.53 -1.44 13.64
N GLN A 54 -1.52 -0.76 12.51
CA GLN A 54 -2.64 0.06 12.04
C GLN A 54 -3.15 -0.52 10.72
N TYR A 55 -4.47 -0.53 10.55
CA TYR A 55 -5.12 -0.80 9.27
C TYR A 55 -5.91 0.44 8.85
N LEU A 56 -5.47 1.08 7.79
CA LEU A 56 -6.15 2.26 7.22
C LEU A 56 -6.86 1.86 5.95
N VAL A 57 -7.95 2.56 5.65
CA VAL A 57 -8.71 2.38 4.42
C VAL A 57 -9.02 3.76 3.88
N GLN A 58 -8.59 4.04 2.65
CA GLN A 58 -8.77 5.36 2.03
C GLN A 58 -9.37 5.23 0.63
N PRO A 59 -10.32 6.09 0.25
CA PRO A 59 -10.78 6.15 -1.13
C PRO A 59 -9.66 6.67 -2.03
N GLN A 60 -9.56 6.10 -3.22
CA GLN A 60 -8.62 6.57 -4.23
C GLN A 60 -9.21 7.77 -5.00
N PRO A 61 -8.40 8.79 -5.36
CA PRO A 61 -8.88 9.91 -6.16
C PRO A 61 -9.44 9.45 -7.52
N VAL A 62 -10.59 10.00 -7.90
CA VAL A 62 -11.16 9.81 -9.23
C VAL A 62 -10.29 10.54 -10.23
N THR A 63 -9.82 9.82 -11.25
CA THR A 63 -9.00 10.42 -12.32
C THR A 63 -9.82 10.58 -13.59
N ASN A 64 -9.31 11.40 -14.52
CA ASN A 64 -9.82 11.50 -15.89
C ASN A 64 -9.20 10.45 -16.84
N GLY A 65 -8.42 9.50 -16.32
CA GLY A 65 -7.73 8.46 -17.10
C GLY A 65 -6.42 8.90 -17.77
N THR A 66 -5.96 10.14 -17.59
CA THR A 66 -4.71 10.65 -18.18
C THR A 66 -3.61 10.84 -17.13
N ASN A 67 -3.53 9.94 -16.15
CA ASN A 67 -2.58 10.01 -15.04
C ASN A 67 -1.39 9.05 -15.24
N SER A 68 -0.26 9.39 -14.65
CA SER A 68 0.97 8.59 -14.72
C SER A 68 0.91 7.27 -13.93
N LEU A 69 -0.13 7.08 -13.11
CA LEU A 69 -0.32 5.90 -12.25
C LEU A 69 -1.12 4.78 -12.94
N GLY A 70 -1.64 5.04 -14.14
CA GLY A 70 -2.41 4.08 -14.92
C GLY A 70 -3.84 3.84 -14.47
N GLN A 71 -4.37 4.70 -13.61
CA GLN A 71 -5.73 4.56 -13.11
C GLN A 71 -6.77 4.91 -14.18
N PRO A 72 -7.91 4.19 -14.25
CA PRO A 72 -8.93 4.47 -15.25
C PRO A 72 -9.66 5.79 -15.00
N ALA A 73 -10.32 6.29 -16.03
CA ALA A 73 -11.20 7.45 -15.92
C ALA A 73 -12.48 7.09 -15.13
N GLY A 74 -12.89 7.95 -14.20
CA GLY A 74 -14.23 7.88 -13.59
C GLY A 74 -14.46 6.74 -12.58
N GLU A 75 -13.43 6.00 -12.19
CA GLU A 75 -13.56 4.98 -11.13
C GLU A 75 -13.75 5.66 -9.77
N THR A 76 -14.96 5.58 -9.23
CA THR A 76 -15.34 6.21 -7.94
C THR A 76 -15.22 5.27 -6.74
N ASN A 77 -14.93 4.00 -7.00
CA ASN A 77 -15.05 2.93 -6.03
C ASN A 77 -13.70 2.28 -5.71
N ASN A 78 -12.56 2.91 -5.97
CA ASN A 78 -11.27 2.29 -5.61
C ASN A 78 -10.85 2.66 -4.19
N VAL A 79 -10.23 1.72 -3.50
CA VAL A 79 -9.83 1.81 -2.09
C VAL A 79 -8.41 1.31 -1.92
N ILE A 80 -7.63 1.98 -1.07
CA ILE A 80 -6.23 1.66 -0.73
C ILE A 80 -6.16 1.27 0.75
N GLY A 81 -5.46 0.18 1.08
CA GLY A 81 -5.25 -0.28 2.45
C GLY A 81 -3.77 -0.51 2.80
N PRO A 82 -3.13 0.37 3.60
CA PRO A 82 -1.80 0.12 4.16
C PRO A 82 -1.86 -0.62 5.50
N SER A 83 -0.75 -1.28 5.87
CA SER A 83 -0.55 -1.95 7.16
C SER A 83 0.89 -1.79 7.64
N HIS A 84 1.16 -1.73 8.97
CA HIS A 84 2.48 -1.38 9.54
C HIS A 84 3.06 -2.33 10.62
N ALA A 85 4.40 -2.48 10.70
CA ALA A 85 5.17 -3.31 11.66
C ALA A 85 6.66 -2.89 11.84
N ASP A 86 7.36 -3.36 12.90
CA ASP A 86 8.71 -2.90 13.36
C ASP A 86 9.87 -3.92 13.17
N ASP A 87 9.66 -5.22 13.41
CA ASP A 87 10.68 -6.27 13.38
C ASP A 87 10.28 -7.51 12.55
N SER A 88 11.21 -8.43 12.26
CA SER A 88 11.00 -9.50 11.25
C SER A 88 9.81 -10.41 11.54
N GLU A 89 9.53 -10.68 12.82
CA GLU A 89 8.35 -11.43 13.25
C GLU A 89 7.06 -10.63 13.02
N ALA A 90 7.06 -9.35 13.37
CA ALA A 90 5.94 -8.45 13.12
C ALA A 90 5.70 -8.26 11.61
N LEU A 91 6.76 -8.16 10.81
CA LEU A 91 6.68 -8.06 9.35
C LEU A 91 6.09 -9.33 8.72
N ALA A 92 6.51 -10.50 9.20
CA ALA A 92 5.93 -11.77 8.74
C ALA A 92 4.43 -11.85 9.10
N GLY A 93 4.05 -11.45 10.32
CA GLY A 93 2.66 -11.35 10.73
C GLY A 93 1.86 -10.36 9.89
N LEU A 94 2.45 -9.22 9.56
CA LEU A 94 1.87 -8.19 8.72
C LEU A 94 1.64 -8.69 7.29
N GLN A 95 2.64 -9.34 6.70
CA GLN A 95 2.54 -9.93 5.39
C GLN A 95 1.43 -10.98 5.35
N ASN A 96 1.33 -11.81 6.39
CA ASN A 96 0.25 -12.79 6.51
C ASN A 96 -1.16 -12.16 6.59
N ILE A 97 -1.31 -11.00 7.25
CA ILE A 97 -2.58 -10.24 7.25
C ILE A 97 -2.91 -9.79 5.82
N VAL A 98 -1.93 -9.17 5.15
CA VAL A 98 -2.10 -8.65 3.78
C VAL A 98 -2.40 -9.77 2.79
N ASP A 99 -1.73 -10.91 2.90
CA ASP A 99 -1.95 -12.07 2.03
C ASP A 99 -3.38 -12.62 2.20
N GLN A 100 -3.88 -12.69 3.43
CA GLN A 100 -5.26 -13.10 3.69
C GLN A 100 -6.29 -12.08 3.17
N HIS A 101 -6.02 -10.78 3.30
CA HIS A 101 -6.85 -9.73 2.70
C HIS A 101 -6.89 -9.85 1.18
N VAL A 102 -5.72 -9.98 0.55
CA VAL A 102 -5.60 -10.14 -0.91
C VAL A 102 -6.31 -11.40 -1.37
N ALA A 103 -6.13 -12.54 -0.70
CA ALA A 103 -6.82 -13.78 -1.03
C ALA A 103 -8.35 -13.65 -0.95
N LEU A 104 -8.86 -13.00 0.10
CA LEU A 104 -10.29 -12.70 0.24
C LEU A 104 -10.80 -11.82 -0.91
N LEU A 105 -10.08 -10.74 -1.21
CA LEU A 105 -10.45 -9.78 -2.25
C LEU A 105 -10.35 -10.37 -3.67
N GLN A 106 -9.39 -11.25 -3.91
CA GLN A 106 -9.28 -12.01 -5.16
C GLN A 106 -10.45 -12.99 -5.31
N LYS A 107 -10.79 -13.73 -4.25
CA LYS A 107 -11.98 -14.60 -4.24
C LYS A 107 -13.28 -13.83 -4.50
N ALA A 108 -13.37 -12.60 -4.00
CA ALA A 108 -14.49 -11.71 -4.25
C ALA A 108 -14.43 -10.97 -5.61
N LYS A 109 -13.36 -11.14 -6.40
CA LYS A 109 -13.09 -10.40 -7.65
C LYS A 109 -13.05 -8.88 -7.49
N LEU A 110 -12.58 -8.41 -6.34
CA LEU A 110 -12.45 -7.00 -5.99
C LEU A 110 -11.00 -6.51 -5.97
N TYR A 111 -10.03 -7.42 -5.89
CA TYR A 111 -8.61 -7.06 -5.84
C TYR A 111 -8.16 -6.29 -7.10
N LEU A 112 -7.39 -5.23 -6.89
CA LEU A 112 -6.75 -4.45 -7.95
C LEU A 112 -5.22 -4.59 -7.81
N PRO A 113 -4.50 -4.94 -8.89
CA PRO A 113 -3.04 -5.07 -8.85
C PRO A 113 -2.30 -3.80 -8.44
N PHE A 114 -2.94 -2.63 -8.62
CA PHE A 114 -2.36 -1.33 -8.32
C PHE A 114 -1.83 -1.21 -6.89
N LYS A 115 -0.61 -0.69 -6.76
CA LYS A 115 0.03 -0.38 -5.48
C LYS A 115 0.39 1.10 -5.45
N TYR A 116 -0.08 1.81 -4.44
CA TYR A 116 0.20 3.23 -4.33
C TYR A 116 1.62 3.46 -3.79
N LEU A 117 2.51 4.00 -4.61
CA LEU A 117 3.94 4.14 -4.31
C LEU A 117 4.22 4.84 -2.97
N ASN A 118 3.42 5.83 -2.59
CA ASN A 118 3.64 6.58 -1.35
C ASN A 118 3.48 5.74 -0.08
N TYR A 119 2.79 4.60 -0.17
CA TYR A 119 2.57 3.66 0.95
C TYR A 119 3.15 2.26 0.66
N ALA A 120 3.99 2.14 -0.36
CA ALA A 120 4.58 0.87 -0.73
C ALA A 120 5.86 0.62 0.06
N ASP A 121 6.00 -0.57 0.61
CA ASP A 121 7.24 -1.05 1.21
C ASP A 121 8.28 -1.37 0.11
N VAL A 122 9.56 -1.36 0.48
CA VAL A 122 10.68 -1.70 -0.40
C VAL A 122 10.58 -3.09 -1.02
N SER A 123 9.84 -4.02 -0.41
CA SER A 123 9.56 -5.35 -0.96
C SER A 123 8.51 -5.36 -2.09
N GLN A 124 7.82 -4.24 -2.32
CA GLN A 124 6.77 -4.13 -3.32
C GLN A 124 7.27 -3.46 -4.62
N ASP A 125 6.66 -3.78 -5.76
CA ASP A 125 6.93 -3.11 -7.04
C ASP A 125 5.71 -2.27 -7.47
N PRO A 126 5.65 -0.98 -7.10
CA PRO A 126 4.56 -0.11 -7.49
C PRO A 126 4.57 0.23 -8.99
N PHE A 127 5.73 0.40 -9.63
CA PHE A 127 5.77 0.82 -11.02
C PHE A 127 5.25 -0.24 -11.98
N SER A 128 5.57 -1.51 -11.76
CA SER A 128 4.99 -2.59 -12.56
C SER A 128 3.48 -2.75 -12.33
N SER A 129 2.96 -2.31 -11.17
CA SER A 129 1.53 -2.32 -10.87
C SER A 129 0.70 -1.31 -11.68
N TYR A 130 1.34 -0.29 -12.27
CA TYR A 130 0.67 0.74 -13.08
C TYR A 130 0.31 0.26 -14.49
N GLY A 131 0.75 -0.95 -14.84
CA GLY A 131 0.57 -1.55 -16.15
C GLY A 131 1.66 -1.18 -17.14
N LYS A 132 1.93 -2.10 -18.08
CA LYS A 132 3.06 -2.04 -19.03
C LYS A 132 3.15 -0.70 -19.78
N ARG A 133 2.02 -0.18 -20.25
CA ARG A 133 1.97 1.08 -21.01
C ARG A 133 2.41 2.27 -20.17
N ASN A 134 1.98 2.35 -18.91
CA ASN A 134 2.30 3.49 -18.05
C ASN A 134 3.74 3.40 -17.54
N LYS A 135 4.23 2.20 -17.19
CA LYS A 135 5.65 1.99 -16.88
C LYS A 135 6.54 2.41 -18.06
N ALA A 136 6.24 1.94 -19.28
CA ALA A 136 7.01 2.32 -20.47
C ALA A 136 6.95 3.83 -20.76
N HIS A 137 5.81 4.47 -20.51
CA HIS A 137 5.70 5.93 -20.65
C HIS A 137 6.58 6.66 -19.62
N LEU A 138 6.55 6.23 -18.35
CA LEU A 138 7.43 6.78 -17.31
C LEU A 138 8.90 6.60 -17.67
N GLU A 139 9.28 5.43 -18.19
CA GLU A 139 10.66 5.12 -18.60
C GLU A 139 11.10 6.08 -19.71
N ALA A 140 10.29 6.25 -20.75
CA ALA A 140 10.57 7.17 -21.85
C ALA A 140 10.68 8.64 -21.38
N VAL A 141 9.84 9.06 -20.42
CA VAL A 141 9.93 10.39 -19.80
C VAL A 141 11.23 10.53 -19.01
N SER A 142 11.61 9.52 -18.22
CA SER A 142 12.88 9.52 -17.49
C SER A 142 14.08 9.61 -18.42
N GLU A 143 14.07 8.89 -19.54
CA GLU A 143 15.16 8.95 -20.53
C GLU A 143 15.26 10.31 -21.21
N ARG A 144 14.11 10.94 -21.50
CA ARG A 144 14.08 12.25 -22.15
C ARG A 144 14.58 13.38 -21.24
N TYR A 145 14.20 13.36 -19.97
CA TYR A 145 14.42 14.49 -19.05
C TYR A 145 15.51 14.26 -18.00
N ASP A 146 15.85 13.00 -17.71
CA ASP A 146 16.99 12.61 -16.88
C ASP A 146 17.88 11.59 -17.62
N PRO A 147 18.47 11.97 -18.78
CA PRO A 147 19.26 11.04 -19.61
C PRO A 147 20.52 10.52 -18.88
N ARG A 148 20.99 11.25 -17.87
CA ARG A 148 22.12 10.84 -17.01
C ARG A 148 21.68 9.98 -15.82
N LYS A 149 20.38 9.70 -15.67
CA LYS A 149 19.80 8.87 -14.61
C LYS A 149 20.20 9.36 -13.22
N VAL A 150 20.31 10.67 -13.03
CA VAL A 150 20.70 11.31 -11.76
C VAL A 150 19.74 10.89 -10.65
N PHE A 151 18.44 10.84 -10.90
CA PHE A 151 17.46 10.47 -9.87
C PHE A 151 17.34 8.95 -9.67
N GLN A 152 17.71 8.17 -10.70
CA GLN A 152 17.73 6.71 -10.59
C GLN A 152 18.96 6.23 -9.80
N ASN A 153 20.12 6.87 -9.98
CA ASN A 153 21.40 6.42 -9.41
C ASN A 153 21.81 7.23 -8.17
N GLY A 154 21.51 8.52 -8.15
CA GLY A 154 22.01 9.46 -7.14
C GLY A 154 21.11 9.64 -5.91
N VAL A 155 19.86 9.18 -5.97
CA VAL A 155 18.95 9.20 -4.81
C VAL A 155 19.10 7.89 -4.04
N PRO A 156 19.58 7.90 -2.79
CA PRO A 156 19.61 6.70 -1.96
C PRO A 156 18.19 6.21 -1.64
N GLY A 157 17.96 4.90 -1.74
CA GLY A 157 16.66 4.28 -1.47
C GLY A 157 15.56 4.65 -2.48
N GLY A 158 14.31 4.42 -2.07
CA GLY A 158 13.13 4.61 -2.89
C GLY A 158 13.03 3.64 -4.08
N PHE A 159 11.89 3.69 -4.77
CA PHE A 159 11.66 2.84 -5.94
C PHE A 159 12.41 3.38 -7.16
N LYS A 160 13.09 2.47 -7.88
CA LYS A 160 13.74 2.78 -9.14
C LYS A 160 12.88 2.27 -10.28
N LEU A 161 12.79 3.07 -11.33
CA LEU A 161 11.89 2.81 -12.44
C LEU A 161 12.40 1.67 -13.33
N PHE A 162 13.72 1.54 -13.42
CA PHE A 162 14.44 0.56 -14.24
C PHE A 162 14.99 -0.63 -13.44
N ALA A 163 14.60 -0.78 -12.17
CA ALA A 163 14.98 -1.94 -11.35
C ALA A 163 14.08 -3.15 -11.64
#